data_AF-A0A9X2E636-F1
#
_entry.id   AF-A0A9X2E636-F1
#
_cell.length_a   1.000
_cell.length_b   1.000
_cell.length_c   1.000
_cell.angle_alpha   90.00
_cell.angle_beta   90.00
_cell.angle_gamma   90.00
#
_symmetry.space_group_name_H-M   'P 1'
#
loop_
_entity.id
_entity.type
_entity.pdbx_description
1 polymer ?
#
loop_
_entity_poly.entity_id
_entity_poly.type
_entity_poly.pdbx_seq_one_letter_code
_entity_poly.pdbx_strand_id
1 'polypeptide(L)' 'MSGRRTNVYADAAHLELIRAAARRRGVPAAEIIREGIHLAALSYRVWDERLDWPTFAGGGAPADSAAVSDAFG' A
#
# COMPACT_ATOMS: atom_id res chain seq x y z
N MET A 1 -2.65 -19.76 3.82
CA MET A 1 -1.64 -19.16 4.71
C MET A 1 -2.26 -18.97 6.08
N SER A 2 -1.72 -19.57 7.15
CA SER A 2 -2.24 -19.34 8.51
C SER A 2 -1.62 -18.07 9.09
N GLY A 3 -2.46 -17.09 9.44
CA GLY A 3 -2.03 -15.92 10.18
C GLY A 3 -1.96 -16.22 11.68
N ARG A 4 -0.95 -15.68 12.38
CA ARG A 4 -0.95 -15.67 13.86
C ARG A 4 -1.97 -14.63 14.34
N ARG A 5 -2.83 -15.00 15.30
CA ARG A 5 -3.79 -14.07 15.90
C ARG A 5 -3.07 -13.12 16.86
N THR A 6 -3.23 -11.83 16.63
CA THR A 6 -2.72 -10.74 17.49
C THR A 6 -3.87 -9.76 17.75
N ASN A 7 -3.98 -9.29 18.99
CA ASN A 7 -4.94 -8.23 19.36
C ASN A 7 -4.17 -6.92 19.52
N VAL A 8 -4.73 -5.82 19.01
CA VAL A 8 -4.16 -4.47 19.11
C VAL A 8 -5.26 -3.49 19.47
N TYR A 9 -4.91 -2.43 20.19
CA TYR A 9 -5.82 -1.30 20.41
C TYR A 9 -5.72 -0.34 19.23
N ALA A 10 -6.87 0.20 18.81
CA ALA A 10 -6.96 1.20 17.75
C ALA A 10 -8.08 2.19 18.09
N ASP A 11 -7.96 3.41 17.57
CA ASP A 11 -8.98 4.44 17.72
C ASP A 11 -10.32 3.97 17.13
N ALA A 12 -11.42 4.24 17.84
CA ALA A 12 -12.76 3.86 17.43
C ALA A 12 -13.16 4.47 16.07
N ALA A 13 -12.78 5.73 15.80
CA ALA A 13 -13.03 6.39 14.54
C ALA A 13 -12.28 5.71 13.38
N HIS A 14 -11.04 5.28 13.60
CA HIS A 14 -10.29 4.51 12.59
C HIS A 14 -10.96 3.16 12.29
N LEU A 15 -11.44 2.47 13.32
CA LEU A 15 -12.15 1.20 13.14
C LEU A 15 -13.45 1.38 12.35
N GLU A 16 -14.18 2.47 12.54
CA GLU A 16 -15.37 2.80 11.73
C GLU A 16 -15.02 3.09 10.26
N LEU A 17 -13.94 3.84 10.02
CA LEU A 17 -13.47 4.11 8.65
C LEU A 17 -13.09 2.80 7.93
N ILE A 18 -12.38 1.89 8.60
CA ILE A 18 -12.01 0.58 8.07
C ILE A 18 -13.26 -0.26 7.77
N ARG A 19 -14.24 -0.29 8.68
CA ARG A 19 -15.52 -0.99 8.47
C ARG A 19 -16.27 -0.45 7.26
N ALA A 20 -16.32 0.88 7.10
CA ALA A 20 -16.97 1.50 5.96
C ALA A 20 -16.27 1.17 4.63
N ALA A 21 -14.93 1.19 4.61
CA ALA A 21 -14.15 0.81 3.43
C ALA A 21 -14.33 -0.67 3.07
N ALA A 22 -14.32 -1.56 4.07
CA ALA A 22 -14.56 -2.98 3.91
C ALA A 22 -15.94 -3.27 3.28
N ARG A 23 -17.00 -2.60 3.76
CA ARG A 23 -18.34 -2.70 3.16
C ARG A 23 -18.34 -2.26 1.69
N ARG A 24 -17.71 -1.14 1.36
CA ARG A 24 -17.63 -0.65 -0.03
C ARG A 24 -16.88 -1.62 -0.96
N ARG A 25 -15.89 -2.33 -0.43
CA ARG A 25 -15.07 -3.30 -1.17
C ARG A 25 -15.63 -4.72 -1.18
N GLY A 26 -16.65 -5.02 -0.36
CA GLY A 26 -17.20 -6.37 -0.22
C GLY A 26 -16.25 -7.37 0.46
N VAL A 27 -15.30 -6.90 1.28
CA VAL A 27 -14.29 -7.75 1.94
C VAL A 27 -14.39 -7.66 3.47
N PRO A 28 -13.85 -8.62 4.23
CA PRO A 28 -13.77 -8.52 5.68
C PRO A 28 -12.87 -7.36 6.13
N ALA A 29 -13.23 -6.63 7.19
CA ALA A 29 -12.41 -5.57 7.77
C ALA A 29 -10.99 -6.04 8.15
N ALA A 30 -10.87 -7.30 8.58
CA ALA A 30 -9.58 -7.93 8.89
C ALA A 30 -8.64 -8.00 7.67
N GLU A 31 -9.16 -8.01 6.44
CA GLU A 31 -8.35 -8.00 5.22
C GLU A 31 -7.67 -6.65 5.01
N ILE A 32 -8.41 -5.57 5.17
CA ILE A 32 -7.85 -4.21 5.12
C ILE A 32 -6.80 -4.01 6.22
N ILE A 33 -7.05 -4.53 7.43
CA ILE A 33 -6.08 -4.45 8.53
C ILE A 33 -4.80 -5.25 8.20
N ARG A 34 -4.94 -6.46 7.64
CA ARG A 34 -3.77 -7.25 7.20
C ARG A 34 -2.96 -6.53 6.15
N GLU A 35 -3.61 -5.89 5.18
CA GLU A 35 -2.95 -5.08 4.16
C GLU A 35 -2.19 -3.90 4.78
N GLY A 36 -2.83 -3.17 5.70
CA GLY A 36 -2.17 -2.08 6.43
C GLY A 36 -0.93 -2.54 7.21
N ILE A 37 -1.01 -3.69 7.88
CA ILE A 37 0.14 -4.29 8.56
C ILE A 37 1.24 -4.66 7.56
N HIS A 38 0.88 -5.22 6.41
CA HIS A 38 1.84 -5.59 5.36
C HIS A 38 2.57 -4.37 4.81
N LEU A 39 1.83 -3.30 4.45
CA LEU A 39 2.40 -2.06 3.95
C LEU A 39 3.31 -1.38 4.98
N ALA A 40 2.90 -1.35 6.26
CA ALA A 40 3.75 -0.86 7.33
C ALA A 40 5.03 -1.70 7.48
N ALA A 41 4.94 -3.02 7.41
CA ALA A 41 6.13 -3.88 7.45
C ALA A 41 7.08 -3.61 6.27
N LEU A 42 6.54 -3.37 5.07
CA LEU A 42 7.35 -3.01 3.89
C LEU A 42 8.02 -1.65 4.04
N SER A 43 7.36 -0.65 4.65
CA SER A 43 7.94 0.68 4.81
C SER A 43 9.13 0.72 5.75
N TYR A 44 9.19 -0.20 6.72
CA TYR A 44 10.30 -0.33 7.66
C TYR A 44 11.31 -1.42 7.27
N ARG A 45 11.10 -2.09 6.13
CA ARG A 45 12.10 -3.02 5.61
C ARG A 45 13.31 -2.22 5.16
N VAL A 46 14.32 -2.19 6.02
CA VAL A 46 15.68 -1.78 5.65
C VAL A 46 16.26 -2.91 4.78
N TRP A 47 16.77 -2.55 3.61
CA TRP A 47 17.49 -3.49 2.76
C TRP A 47 18.97 -3.37 3.11
N ASP A 48 19.51 -4.43 3.72
CA ASP A 48 20.91 -4.45 4.17
C ASP A 48 21.92 -4.44 3.01
N GLU A 49 21.48 -4.86 1.82
CA GLU A 49 22.30 -4.89 0.60
C GLU A 49 21.98 -3.70 -0.31
N ARG A 50 22.99 -3.24 -1.07
CA ARG A 50 22.76 -2.30 -2.17
C ARG A 50 21.86 -2.97 -3.19
N LEU A 51 20.63 -2.47 -3.29
CA LEU A 51 19.71 -2.93 -4.31
C LEU A 51 20.24 -2.55 -5.70
N ASP A 52 20.54 -3.56 -6.51
CA ASP A 52 20.82 -3.42 -7.94
C ASP A 52 19.51 -3.16 -8.70
N TRP A 53 18.91 -1.99 -8.44
CA TRP A 53 17.68 -1.60 -9.12
C TRP A 53 17.93 -1.43 -10.62
N PRO A 54 17.02 -1.91 -11.48
CA PRO A 54 17.10 -1.60 -12.89
C PRO A 54 17.05 -0.08 -13.06
N THR A 55 18.03 0.45 -13.80
CA THR A 55 18.03 1.86 -14.16
C THR A 55 17.20 2.02 -15.43
N PHE A 56 16.22 2.92 -15.40
CA PHE A 56 15.45 3.28 -16.58
C PHE A 56 16.05 4.53 -17.21
N ALA A 57 16.24 4.52 -18.53
CA ALA A 57 16.59 5.73 -19.26
C ALA A 57 15.40 6.69 -19.20
N GLY A 58 15.53 7.76 -18.42
CA GLY A 58 14.52 8.80 -18.29
C GLY A 58 15.19 10.12 -17.95
N GLY A 59 14.68 11.23 -18.49
CA GLY A 59 15.27 12.57 -18.29
C GLY A 59 15.14 13.11 -16.86
N GLY A 60 14.61 12.33 -15.91
CA GLY A 60 14.38 12.74 -14.52
C GLY A 60 13.32 13.83 -14.33
N ALA A 61 12.78 14.39 -15.42
CA ALA A 61 11.71 15.37 -15.39
C ALA A 61 10.38 14.69 -15.06
N PRO A 62 9.54 15.32 -14.20
CA PRO A 62 8.18 14.85 -13.99
C PRO A 62 7.40 14.89 -15.32
N ALA A 63 6.62 13.86 -15.59
CA ALA A 63 5.71 13.87 -16.73
C ALA A 63 4.64 14.94 -16.54
N ASP A 64 4.33 15.68 -17.61
CA ASP A 64 3.19 16.58 -17.64
C ASP A 64 1.90 15.84 -18.06
N SER A 65 0.75 16.50 -17.91
CA SER A 65 -0.54 15.90 -18.26
C SER A 65 -0.62 15.49 -19.73
N ALA A 66 0.05 16.21 -20.63
CA ALA A 66 0.03 15.92 -22.06
C ALA A 66 0.79 14.61 -22.35
N ALA A 67 1.98 14.43 -21.77
CA ALA A 67 2.78 13.22 -21.88
C ALA A 67 2.04 12.00 -21.31
N VAL A 68 1.28 12.16 -20.21
CA VAL A 68 0.45 11.08 -19.67
C VAL A 68 -0.67 10.71 -20.64
N SER A 69 -1.38 11.69 -21.21
CA SER A 69 -2.46 11.41 -22.16
C SER A 69 -1.96 10.73 -23.44
N ASP A 70 -0.80 11.13 -23.97
CA ASP A 70 -0.19 10.52 -25.15
C ASP A 70 0.19 9.05 -24.94
N ALA A 71 0.65 8.68 -23.74
CA ALA A 71 1.04 7.31 -23.42
C ALA A 71 -0.13 6.30 -23.34
N PHE A 72 -1.37 6.78 -23.15
CA PHE A 72 -2.58 5.95 -23.05
C PHE A 72 -3.56 6.14 -24.23
N GLY A 73 -3.21 6.99 -25.21
CA GLY A 73 -3.95 7.17 -26.47
C GLY A 73 -3.63 6.12 -27.51
#